data_AF-A0A3A0BC53-F1
#
_entry.id   AF-A0A3A0BC53-F1
#
_cell.length_a   1.000
_cell.length_b   1.000
_cell.length_c   1.000
_cell.angle_alpha   90.00
_cell.angle_beta   90.00
_cell.angle_gamma   90.00
#
_symmetry.space_group_name_H-M   'P 1'
#
loop_
_entity.id
_entity.type
_entity.pdbx_description
1 polymer ?
#
loop_
_entity_poly.entity_id
_entity_poly.type
_entity_poly.pdbx_seq_one_letter_code
_entity_poly.pdbx_strand_id
1 'polypeptide(L)'
;MIRAQRANVLFRNKFYLGLLTSKTYREEVKAQHVPMITEEQFYRVQAILDGRNPNKVALAKRVHSNPDFPLRRIVRCKECGTGMTGGWSRGRHARYAYYRCGGICKGVAAKADILEGSVVETLKEVTPKKECLDLFIAFLYRTYHTRLARLQKIKSQADQEIATLKALRQTLVEKNLAGVYSDEVFSHN
;
A
#
# COMPACT_ATOMS: atom_id res chain seq x y z
N MET A 1 -14.24 -12.20 -19.97
CA MET A 1 -13.47 -11.24 -19.14
C MET A 1 -14.12 -11.14 -17.77
N ILE A 2 -13.41 -11.38 -16.67
CA ILE A 2 -13.99 -11.37 -15.31
C ILE A 2 -14.26 -9.92 -14.88
N ARG A 3 -15.47 -9.63 -14.39
CA ARG A 3 -15.83 -8.30 -13.86
C ARG A 3 -15.03 -7.99 -12.58
N ALA A 4 -14.59 -6.75 -12.40
CA ALA A 4 -13.79 -6.32 -11.25
C ALA A 4 -14.43 -6.63 -9.89
N GLN A 5 -15.77 -6.52 -9.77
CA GLN A 5 -16.49 -6.90 -8.55
C GLN A 5 -16.35 -8.40 -8.25
N ARG A 6 -16.48 -9.27 -9.26
CA ARG A 6 -16.32 -10.71 -9.09
C ARG A 6 -14.88 -11.09 -8.72
N ALA A 7 -13.89 -10.41 -9.30
CA ALA A 7 -12.49 -10.60 -8.93
C ALA A 7 -12.22 -10.20 -7.46
N ASN A 8 -12.80 -9.09 -6.98
CA ASN A 8 -12.67 -8.68 -5.57
C ASN A 8 -13.26 -9.73 -4.62
N VAL A 9 -14.47 -10.23 -4.91
CA VAL A 9 -15.10 -11.30 -4.12
C VAL A 9 -14.22 -12.56 -4.11
N LEU A 10 -13.65 -12.94 -5.26
CA LEU A 10 -12.76 -14.09 -5.38
C LEU A 10 -11.53 -13.94 -4.48
N PHE A 11 -10.84 -12.80 -4.57
CA PHE A 11 -9.61 -12.57 -3.81
C PHE A 11 -9.84 -12.43 -2.31
N ARG A 12 -11.06 -12.09 -1.86
CA ARG A 12 -11.41 -12.02 -0.43
C ARG A 12 -11.90 -13.35 0.15
N ASN A 13 -12.07 -14.38 -0.69
CA ASN A 13 -12.63 -15.64 -0.23
C ASN A 13 -11.57 -16.49 0.50
N LYS A 14 -11.80 -16.74 1.80
CA LYS A 14 -10.94 -17.58 2.65
C LYS A 14 -11.00 -19.07 2.30
N PHE A 15 -11.93 -19.48 1.43
CA PHE A 15 -11.95 -20.83 0.87
C PHE A 15 -10.60 -21.23 0.24
N TYR A 16 -9.92 -20.30 -0.44
CA TYR A 16 -8.61 -20.56 -1.06
C TYR A 16 -7.48 -20.79 -0.05
N LEU A 17 -7.67 -20.33 1.19
CA LEU A 17 -6.80 -20.56 2.34
C LEU A 17 -7.09 -21.90 3.04
N GLY A 18 -8.12 -22.64 2.62
CA GLY A 18 -8.56 -23.84 3.31
C GLY A 18 -9.38 -23.55 4.57
N LEU A 19 -10.05 -22.39 4.64
CA LEU A 19 -10.97 -22.04 5.72
C LEU A 19 -12.41 -21.96 5.20
N LEU A 20 -13.35 -22.45 6.00
CA LEU A 20 -14.79 -22.30 5.78
C LEU A 20 -15.31 -21.18 6.67
N THR A 21 -16.01 -20.24 6.04
CA THR A 21 -16.68 -19.12 6.72
C THR A 21 -18.17 -19.21 6.44
N SER A 22 -19.00 -19.15 7.49
CA SER A 22 -20.45 -19.03 7.35
C SER A 22 -20.89 -17.58 7.51
N LYS A 23 -22.03 -17.21 6.92
CA LYS A 23 -22.68 -15.93 7.22
C LYS A 23 -23.42 -15.96 8.57
N THR A 24 -23.84 -17.16 8.98
CA THR A 24 -24.65 -17.38 10.19
C THR A 24 -23.77 -17.54 11.42
N TYR A 25 -22.63 -18.22 11.28
CA TYR A 25 -21.70 -18.49 12.36
C TYR A 25 -20.45 -17.63 12.19
N ARG A 26 -20.00 -16.98 13.27
CA ARG A 26 -18.81 -16.10 13.27
C ARG A 26 -17.49 -16.87 13.27
N GLU A 27 -17.53 -18.17 13.55
CA GLU A 27 -16.34 -19.00 13.65
C GLU A 27 -15.82 -19.39 12.28
N GLU A 28 -14.50 -19.40 12.15
CA GLU A 28 -13.80 -19.83 10.95
C GLU A 28 -13.23 -21.22 11.20
N VAL A 29 -13.67 -22.19 10.42
CA VAL A 29 -13.30 -23.59 10.64
C VAL A 29 -12.33 -24.04 9.54
N LYS A 30 -11.35 -24.85 9.92
CA LYS A 30 -10.42 -25.44 8.95
C LYS A 30 -11.17 -26.42 8.05
N ALA A 31 -11.07 -26.20 6.74
CA ALA A 31 -11.69 -27.03 5.74
C ALA A 31 -10.89 -28.32 5.51
N GLN A 32 -11.56 -29.34 4.95
CA GLN A 32 -10.94 -30.63 4.64
C GLN A 32 -10.16 -30.62 3.32
N HIS A 33 -10.37 -29.64 2.44
CA HIS A 33 -9.66 -29.56 1.16
C HIS A 33 -8.27 -28.97 1.30
N VAL A 34 -7.40 -29.31 0.34
CA VAL A 34 -6.05 -28.75 0.27
C VAL A 34 -6.12 -27.26 -0.08
N PRO A 35 -5.48 -26.38 0.69
CA PRO A 35 -5.45 -24.95 0.40
C PRO A 35 -4.73 -24.68 -0.94
N MET A 36 -5.28 -23.77 -1.74
CA MET A 36 -4.70 -23.43 -3.05
C MET A 36 -3.56 -22.40 -2.93
N ILE A 37 -3.57 -21.60 -1.87
CA ILE A 37 -2.58 -20.56 -1.59
C ILE A 37 -2.20 -20.59 -0.11
N THR A 38 -1.01 -20.07 0.19
CA THR A 38 -0.55 -19.93 1.58
C THR A 38 -1.25 -18.78 2.30
N GLU A 39 -1.28 -18.85 3.63
CA GLU A 39 -1.79 -17.78 4.51
C GLU A 39 -1.09 -16.45 4.25
N GLU A 40 0.23 -16.49 4.13
CA GLU A 40 1.05 -15.31 3.83
C GLU A 40 0.69 -14.67 2.49
N GLN A 41 0.41 -15.47 1.45
CA GLN A 41 0.00 -14.96 0.14
C GLN A 41 -1.38 -14.31 0.22
N PHE A 42 -2.34 -14.97 0.88
CA PHE A 42 -3.70 -14.44 1.04
C PHE A 42 -3.71 -13.10 1.76
N TYR A 43 -3.05 -12.99 2.91
CA TYR A 43 -3.03 -11.76 3.69
C TYR A 43 -2.21 -10.64 3.02
N ARG A 44 -1.17 -10.97 2.23
CA ARG A 44 -0.52 -9.99 1.36
C ARG A 44 -1.50 -9.38 0.36
N VAL A 45 -2.32 -10.20 -0.29
CA VAL A 45 -3.35 -9.72 -1.21
C VAL A 45 -4.42 -8.90 -0.47
N GLN A 46 -4.86 -9.31 0.72
CA GLN A 46 -5.80 -8.53 1.54
C GLN A 46 -5.23 -7.15 1.88
N ALA A 47 -3.96 -7.06 2.30
CA ALA A 47 -3.30 -5.79 2.59
C ALA A 47 -3.25 -4.87 1.36
N ILE A 48 -3.05 -5.43 0.16
CA ILE A 48 -3.12 -4.68 -1.10
C ILE A 48 -4.55 -4.21 -1.37
N LEU A 49 -5.56 -5.07 -1.23
CA LEU A 49 -6.97 -4.71 -1.48
C LEU A 49 -7.49 -3.66 -0.48
N ASP A 50 -7.10 -3.75 0.78
CA ASP A 50 -7.55 -2.88 1.87
C ASP A 50 -6.85 -1.52 1.90
N GLY A 51 -5.94 -1.22 0.97
CA GLY A 51 -5.22 0.07 1.02
C GLY A 51 -4.05 0.11 1.99
N ARG A 52 -3.82 -0.96 2.76
CA ARG A 52 -2.83 -1.03 3.83
C ARG A 52 -1.41 -1.39 3.38
N ASN A 53 -1.18 -1.56 2.07
CA ASN A 53 0.17 -1.78 1.55
C ASN A 53 1.03 -0.51 1.76
N PRO A 54 2.12 -0.57 2.57
CA PRO A 54 2.98 0.57 2.87
C PRO A 54 3.74 1.08 1.64
N ASN A 55 3.82 0.28 0.57
CA ASN A 55 4.41 0.65 -0.71
C ASN A 55 3.38 1.26 -1.69
N LYS A 56 2.17 1.61 -1.24
CA LYS A 56 1.23 2.38 -2.06
C LYS A 56 1.68 3.85 -2.13
N VAL A 57 2.58 4.13 -3.07
CA VAL A 57 2.32 5.26 -3.97
C VAL A 57 0.96 4.94 -4.58
N ALA A 58 -0.06 5.75 -4.28
CA ALA A 58 -1.44 5.50 -4.68
C ALA A 58 -1.48 4.94 -6.12
N LEU A 59 -1.88 3.67 -6.26
CA LEU A 59 -2.20 3.07 -7.55
C LEU A 59 -3.42 3.82 -8.09
N ALA A 60 -3.19 5.02 -8.64
CA ALA A 60 -4.22 5.74 -9.32
C ALA A 60 -4.67 4.89 -10.49
N LYS A 61 -5.99 4.82 -10.69
CA LYS A 61 -6.66 4.21 -11.84
C LYS A 61 -6.18 4.74 -13.22
N ARG A 62 -5.23 5.68 -13.25
CA ARG A 62 -4.55 6.19 -14.44
C ARG A 62 -3.06 6.24 -14.12
N VAL A 63 -2.24 5.87 -15.10
CA VAL A 63 -0.78 6.06 -15.07
C VAL A 63 -0.48 7.44 -14.51
N HIS A 64 0.10 7.47 -13.30
CA HIS A 64 0.42 8.71 -12.60
C HIS A 64 1.55 9.45 -13.31
N SER A 65 2.49 8.67 -13.85
CA SER A 65 3.66 9.13 -14.60
C SER A 65 3.37 9.07 -16.10
N ASN A 66 2.76 10.11 -16.66
CA ASN A 66 2.73 10.26 -18.11
C ASN A 66 4.02 10.97 -18.54
N PRO A 67 4.92 10.32 -19.32
CA PRO A 67 6.16 10.96 -19.76
C PRO A 67 5.92 12.25 -20.55
N ASP A 68 4.80 12.34 -21.28
CA ASP A 68 4.45 13.54 -22.05
C ASP A 68 4.01 14.73 -21.17
N PHE A 69 3.62 14.48 -19.92
CA PHE A 69 3.13 15.50 -19.00
C PHE A 69 3.62 15.25 -17.56
N PRO A 70 4.93 15.42 -17.31
CA PRO A 70 5.55 15.11 -16.02
C PRO A 70 5.02 15.97 -14.87
N LEU A 71 4.58 17.20 -15.15
CA LEU A 71 4.10 18.14 -14.12
C LEU A 71 2.63 17.93 -13.72
N ARG A 72 1.97 16.90 -14.26
CA ARG A 72 0.57 16.60 -13.97
C ARG A 72 0.35 16.38 -12.48
N ARG A 73 -0.64 17.08 -11.90
CA ARG A 73 -0.98 17.09 -10.45
C ARG A 73 0.10 17.68 -9.52
N ILE A 74 1.30 17.97 -10.01
CA ILE A 74 2.34 18.68 -9.25
C ILE A 74 2.01 20.17 -9.25
N VAL A 75 1.77 20.73 -10.44
CA VAL A 75 1.36 22.14 -10.58
C VAL A 75 -0.11 22.29 -10.21
N ARG A 76 -0.42 23.33 -9.45
CA ARG A 76 -1.78 23.64 -8.99
C ARG A 76 -2.34 24.85 -9.73
N CYS A 77 -3.64 24.82 -9.98
CA CYS A 77 -4.34 25.98 -10.51
C CYS A 77 -4.35 27.12 -9.48
N LYS A 78 -4.00 28.34 -9.91
CA LYS A 78 -4.03 29.54 -9.06
C LYS A 78 -5.44 29.87 -8.53
N GLU A 79 -6.47 29.60 -9.33
CA GLU A 79 -7.85 29.98 -8.98
C GLU A 79 -8.50 29.04 -7.97
N CYS A 80 -8.34 27.73 -8.14
CA CYS A 80 -9.07 26.73 -7.33
C CYS A 80 -8.16 25.77 -6.54
N GLY A 81 -6.84 25.93 -6.63
CA GLY A 81 -5.86 25.08 -5.94
C GLY A 81 -5.82 23.61 -6.39
N THR A 82 -6.68 23.21 -7.33
CA THR A 82 -6.77 21.84 -7.85
C THR A 82 -5.57 21.56 -8.75
N GLY A 83 -5.03 20.34 -8.67
CA GLY A 83 -3.93 19.90 -9.51
C GLY A 83 -4.27 19.98 -11.01
N MET A 84 -3.35 20.53 -11.80
CA MET A 84 -3.50 20.64 -13.24
C MET A 84 -3.38 19.27 -13.92
N THR A 85 -4.06 19.16 -15.06
CA THR A 85 -4.05 17.99 -15.94
C THR A 85 -3.34 18.32 -17.24
N GLY A 86 -2.65 17.35 -17.83
CA GLY A 86 -2.01 17.49 -19.15
C GLY A 86 -2.88 16.90 -20.26
N GLY A 87 -2.89 17.54 -21.41
CA GLY A 87 -3.55 17.01 -22.60
C GLY A 87 -3.12 17.68 -23.90
N TRP A 88 -3.26 16.95 -24.99
CA TRP A 88 -3.02 17.43 -26.35
C TRP A 88 -4.29 18.07 -26.91
N SER A 89 -4.15 19.28 -27.46
CA SER A 89 -5.20 19.96 -28.23
C SER A 89 -4.85 19.88 -29.73
N ARG A 90 -5.80 19.48 -30.56
CA ARG A 90 -5.62 19.41 -32.02
C ARG A 90 -5.91 20.78 -32.64
N GLY A 91 -4.93 21.37 -33.32
CA GLY A 91 -5.13 22.51 -34.21
C GLY A 91 -5.25 22.09 -35.67
N ARG A 92 -5.28 23.08 -36.58
CA ARG A 92 -5.43 22.87 -38.02
C ARG A 92 -4.28 22.06 -38.64
N HIS A 93 -3.06 22.27 -38.15
CA HIS A 93 -1.84 21.70 -38.72
C HIS A 93 -1.03 20.82 -37.75
N ALA A 94 -1.26 20.92 -36.43
CA ALA A 94 -0.46 20.21 -35.44
C ALA A 94 -1.25 19.94 -34.14
N ARG A 95 -0.66 19.11 -33.27
CA ARG A 95 -1.12 18.91 -31.88
C ARG A 95 -0.25 19.74 -30.96
N TYR A 96 -0.88 20.36 -29.96
CA TYR A 96 -0.22 21.26 -29.01
C TYR A 96 -0.47 20.76 -27.59
N ALA A 97 0.60 20.64 -26.80
CA ALA A 97 0.53 20.18 -25.42
C ALA A 97 0.19 21.33 -24.47
N TYR A 98 -0.78 21.10 -23.58
CA TYR A 98 -1.20 22.08 -22.58
C TYR A 98 -1.45 21.44 -21.22
N TYR A 99 -1.15 22.20 -20.17
CA TYR A 99 -1.66 21.96 -18.82
C TYR A 99 -2.92 22.80 -18.59
N ARG A 100 -3.99 22.17 -18.08
CA ARG A 100 -5.30 22.80 -17.80
C ARG A 100 -5.79 22.50 -16.38
N CYS A 101 -6.62 23.38 -15.83
CA CYS A 101 -7.33 23.13 -14.56
C CYS A 101 -8.03 21.76 -14.65
N GLY A 102 -7.75 20.87 -13.69
CA GLY A 102 -8.42 19.57 -13.59
C GLY A 102 -9.74 19.61 -12.82
N GLY A 103 -10.06 20.77 -12.24
CA GLY A 103 -11.30 21.02 -11.51
C GLY A 103 -12.40 21.61 -12.38
N ILE A 104 -13.46 22.09 -11.75
CA ILE A 104 -14.62 22.72 -12.41
C ILE A 104 -14.30 24.15 -12.88
N CYS A 105 -13.18 24.71 -12.40
CA CYS A 105 -12.75 26.07 -12.72
C CYS A 105 -12.40 26.22 -14.21
N LYS A 106 -12.75 27.37 -14.80
CA LYS A 106 -12.27 27.76 -16.15
C LYS A 106 -10.88 28.41 -16.09
N GLY A 107 -10.06 27.98 -15.13
CA GLY A 107 -8.74 28.54 -14.91
C GLY A 107 -7.84 28.37 -16.13
N VAL A 108 -6.85 29.26 -16.22
CA VAL A 108 -5.97 29.42 -17.38
C VAL A 108 -5.30 28.10 -17.81
N ALA A 109 -5.21 27.93 -19.14
CA ALA A 109 -4.42 26.87 -19.76
C ALA A 109 -3.00 27.38 -20.05
N ALA A 110 -1.98 26.61 -19.65
CA ALA A 110 -0.59 26.93 -19.92
C ALA A 110 -0.02 25.97 -20.98
N LYS A 111 0.79 26.49 -21.92
CA LYS A 111 1.55 25.64 -22.85
C LYS A 111 2.53 24.77 -22.07
N ALA A 112 2.64 23.50 -22.44
CA ALA A 112 3.50 22.55 -21.72
C ALA A 112 4.96 23.02 -21.69
N ASP A 113 5.52 23.36 -22.85
CA ASP A 113 6.93 23.78 -22.99
C ASP A 113 7.29 24.98 -22.11
N ILE A 114 6.39 25.97 -22.02
CA ILE A 114 6.60 27.18 -21.20
C ILE A 114 6.56 26.83 -19.72
N LEU A 115 5.54 26.07 -19.30
CA LEU A 115 5.38 25.71 -17.89
C LEU A 115 6.52 24.82 -17.41
N GLU A 116 6.89 23.82 -18.21
CA GLU A 116 8.01 22.92 -17.93
C GLU A 116 9.34 23.66 -17.89
N GLY A 117 9.59 24.55 -18.85
CA GLY A 117 10.76 25.44 -18.84
C GLY A 117 10.84 26.27 -17.56
N SER A 118 9.74 26.94 -17.18
CA SER A 118 9.72 27.76 -15.96
C SER A 118 10.00 26.95 -14.68
N VAL A 119 9.50 25.71 -14.60
CA VAL A 119 9.74 24.84 -13.44
C VAL A 119 11.20 24.43 -13.39
N VAL A 120 11.82 24.10 -14.52
CA VAL A 120 13.24 23.76 -14.59
C VAL A 120 14.11 24.94 -14.16
N GLU A 121 13.78 26.15 -14.58
CA GLU A 121 14.48 27.38 -14.17
C GLU A 121 14.35 27.61 -12.66
N THR A 122 13.14 27.54 -12.11
CA THR A 122 12.93 27.67 -10.66
C THR A 122 13.68 26.58 -9.87
N LEU A 123 13.73 25.35 -10.36
CA LEU A 123 14.46 24.26 -9.70
C LEU A 123 15.97 24.52 -9.67
N LYS A 124 16.54 25.12 -10.73
CA LYS A 124 17.97 25.49 -10.74
C LYS A 124 18.29 26.53 -9.67
N GLU A 125 17.39 27.49 -9.43
CA GLU A 125 17.57 28.52 -8.40
C GLU A 125 17.42 27.96 -6.98
N VAL A 126 16.49 27.02 -6.79
CA VAL A 126 16.18 26.43 -5.48
C VAL A 126 17.09 25.23 -5.15
N THR A 127 18.02 24.87 -6.04
CA THR A 127 18.90 23.70 -5.84
C THR A 127 19.75 23.89 -4.57
N PRO A 128 19.60 23.04 -3.55
CA PRO A 128 20.33 23.17 -2.29
C PRO A 128 21.84 22.98 -2.49
N LYS A 129 22.65 23.63 -1.64
CA LYS A 129 24.11 23.44 -1.62
C LYS A 129 24.46 21.97 -1.39
N LYS A 130 25.58 21.53 -1.95
CA LYS A 130 26.08 20.15 -1.82
C LYS A 130 26.16 19.68 -0.36
N GLU A 131 26.65 20.54 0.53
CA GLU A 131 26.72 20.27 1.97
C GLU A 131 25.35 19.98 2.60
N CYS A 132 24.31 20.73 2.21
CA CYS A 132 22.94 20.50 2.68
C CYS A 132 22.39 19.17 2.14
N LEU A 133 22.70 18.82 0.90
CA LEU A 133 22.31 17.53 0.32
C LEU A 133 22.98 16.37 1.05
N ASP A 134 24.28 16.47 1.35
CA ASP A 134 25.01 15.42 2.05
C ASP A 134 24.44 15.21 3.47
N LEU A 135 24.13 16.29 4.19
CA LEU A 135 23.45 16.22 5.49
C LEU A 135 22.04 15.62 5.38
N PHE A 136 21.27 16.00 4.37
CA PHE A 136 19.93 15.47 4.15
C PHE A 136 19.96 13.96 3.84
N ILE A 137 20.90 13.54 2.99
CA ILE A 137 21.13 12.12 2.68
C ILE A 137 21.53 11.36 3.94
N ALA A 138 22.48 11.87 4.73
CA ALA A 138 22.88 11.26 5.99
C ALA A 138 21.70 11.13 6.98
N PHE A 139 20.86 12.16 7.07
CA PHE A 139 19.65 12.14 7.89
C PHE A 139 18.63 11.10 7.41
N LEU A 140 18.41 10.98 6.10
CA LEU A 140 17.55 9.96 5.50
C LEU A 140 18.06 8.55 5.83
N TYR A 141 19.36 8.29 5.63
CA TYR A 141 19.98 7.01 5.98
C TYR A 141 19.79 6.67 7.45
N ARG A 142 20.11 7.61 8.36
CA ARG A 142 19.91 7.42 9.79
C ARG A 142 18.46 7.10 10.14
N THR A 143 17.51 7.85 9.59
CA THR A 143 16.08 7.66 9.84
C THR A 143 15.59 6.32 9.32
N TYR A 144 16.03 5.92 8.13
CA TYR A 144 15.73 4.63 7.53
C TYR A 144 16.23 3.47 8.40
N HIS A 145 17.52 3.49 8.78
CA HIS A 145 18.10 2.44 9.60
C HIS A 145 17.47 2.37 11.00
N THR A 146 17.16 3.52 11.61
CA THR A 146 16.44 3.56 12.89
C THR A 146 15.06 2.91 12.79
N ARG A 147 14.31 3.22 11.72
CA ARG A 147 12.99 2.63 11.48
C ARG A 147 13.09 1.13 11.21
N LEU A 148 14.07 0.70 10.43
CA LEU A 148 14.32 -0.71 10.13
C LEU A 148 14.63 -1.50 11.42
N ALA A 149 15.55 -1.00 12.24
CA ALA A 149 15.90 -1.62 13.52
C ALA A 149 14.70 -1.74 14.46
N ARG A 150 13.85 -0.70 14.53
CA ARG A 150 12.60 -0.74 15.30
C ARG A 150 11.66 -1.84 14.80
N LEU A 151 11.44 -1.92 13.47
CA LEU A 151 10.57 -2.93 12.88
C LEU A 151 11.10 -4.35 13.11
N GLN A 152 12.41 -4.55 13.00
CA GLN A 152 13.06 -5.83 13.29
C GLN A 152 12.88 -6.23 14.76
N LYS A 153 13.03 -5.30 15.70
CA LYS A 153 12.81 -5.55 17.13
C LYS A 153 11.36 -5.92 17.44
N ILE A 154 10.39 -5.20 16.86
CA ILE A 154 8.97 -5.52 17.03
C ILE A 154 8.67 -6.92 16.48
N LYS A 155 9.20 -7.24 15.30
CA LYS A 155 9.04 -8.56 14.70
C LYS A 155 9.63 -9.64 15.60
N SER A 156 10.87 -9.48 16.07
CA SER A 156 11.52 -10.49 16.91
C SER A 156 10.80 -10.72 18.23
N GLN A 157 10.25 -9.67 18.84
CA GLN A 157 9.45 -9.78 20.07
C GLN A 157 8.16 -10.57 19.82
N ALA A 158 7.43 -10.25 18.74
CA ALA A 158 6.23 -10.98 18.36
C ALA A 158 6.54 -12.46 18.04
N ASP A 159 7.64 -12.74 17.33
CA ASP A 159 8.06 -14.10 17.01
C ASP A 159 8.41 -14.91 18.27
N GLN A 160 9.07 -14.28 19.26
CA GLN A 160 9.36 -14.87 20.56
C GLN A 160 8.09 -15.17 21.37
N GLU A 161 7.15 -14.23 21.41
CA GLU A 161 5.87 -14.40 22.11
C GLU A 161 5.02 -15.52 21.47
N ILE A 162 5.03 -15.62 20.15
CA ILE A 162 4.38 -16.74 19.45
C ILE A 162 5.05 -18.07 19.83
N ALA A 163 6.39 -18.10 19.94
CA ALA A 163 7.11 -19.31 20.32
C ALA A 163 6.83 -19.73 21.76
N THR A 164 6.79 -18.80 22.71
CA THR A 164 6.47 -19.10 24.11
C THR A 164 5.03 -19.60 24.27
N LEU A 165 4.06 -18.97 23.60
CA LEU A 165 2.67 -19.43 23.60
C LEU A 165 2.51 -20.83 22.99
N LYS A 166 3.26 -21.15 21.93
CA LYS A 166 3.28 -22.51 21.34
C LYS A 166 3.86 -23.54 22.30
N ALA A 167 4.97 -23.23 22.97
CA ALA A 167 5.58 -24.13 23.96
C ALA A 167 4.66 -24.34 25.18
N LEU A 168 4.04 -23.27 25.69
CA LEU A 168 3.06 -23.36 26.77
C LEU A 168 1.89 -24.27 26.36
N ARG A 169 1.35 -24.09 25.15
CA ARG A 169 0.30 -24.97 24.62
C ARG A 169 0.75 -26.44 24.57
N GLN A 170 1.96 -26.73 24.08
CA GLN A 170 2.49 -28.10 24.06
C GLN A 170 2.58 -28.71 25.47
N THR A 171 3.15 -27.98 26.43
CA THR A 171 3.25 -28.47 27.81
C THR A 171 1.89 -28.66 28.48
N LEU A 172 0.89 -27.82 28.18
CA LEU A 172 -0.49 -28.00 28.64
C LEU A 172 -1.11 -29.29 28.07
N VAL A 173 -0.90 -29.56 26.77
CA VAL A 173 -1.36 -30.81 26.15
C VAL A 173 -0.70 -32.03 26.80
N GLU A 174 0.62 -31.99 27.01
CA GLU A 174 1.36 -33.09 27.65
C GLU A 174 0.88 -33.36 29.09
N LYS A 175 0.68 -32.29 29.89
CA LYS A 175 0.19 -32.42 31.27
C LYS A 175 -1.26 -32.91 31.34
N ASN A 176 -2.10 -32.55 30.38
CA ASN A 176 -3.44 -33.10 30.26
C ASN A 176 -3.39 -34.61 29.94
N LEU A 177 -2.58 -35.01 28.94
CA LEU A 177 -2.38 -36.42 28.60
C LEU A 177 -1.83 -37.25 29.76
N ALA A 178 -1.02 -36.65 30.64
CA ALA A 178 -0.50 -37.28 31.85
C ALA A 178 -1.52 -37.35 33.01
N GLY A 179 -2.75 -36.84 32.83
CA GLY A 179 -3.82 -36.86 33.82
C GLY A 179 -3.65 -35.89 34.99
N VAL A 180 -2.76 -34.90 34.87
CA VAL A 180 -2.52 -33.89 35.92
C VAL A 180 -3.65 -32.85 35.96
N TYR A 181 -4.32 -32.64 34.82
CA TYR A 181 -5.52 -31.79 34.70
C TYR A 181 -6.70 -32.66 34.27
N SER A 182 -7.90 -32.40 34.82
CA SER A 182 -9.13 -33.04 34.35
C SER A 182 -9.64 -32.37 33.07
N ASP A 183 -10.35 -33.12 32.24
CA ASP A 183 -10.91 -32.62 30.97
C ASP A 183 -11.85 -31.41 31.14
N GLU A 184 -12.49 -31.29 32.31
CA GLU A 184 -13.36 -30.16 32.67
C GLU A 184 -12.56 -28.84 32.86
N VAL A 185 -11.34 -28.92 33.40
CA VAL A 185 -10.46 -27.75 33.58
C VAL A 185 -9.77 -27.36 32.28
N PHE A 186 -9.51 -28.33 31.40
CA PHE A 186 -8.86 -28.10 30.11
C PHE A 186 -9.81 -27.54 29.03
N SER A 187 -11.12 -27.82 29.12
CA SER A 187 -12.12 -27.38 28.13
C SER A 187 -12.67 -25.96 28.35
N HIS A 188 -12.42 -25.36 29.52
CA HIS A 188 -12.90 -24.01 29.88
C HIS A 188 -11.84 -22.88 29.77
N ASN A 189 -10.63 -23.18 29.26
CA ASN A 189 -9.59 -22.19 28.90
C ASN A 189 -9.32 -22.21 27.40
#